data_AF-A0A2E5MKB2-F1
#
_entry.id   AF-A0A2E5MKB2-F1
#
_cell.length_a   1.000
_cell.length_b   1.000
_cell.length_c   1.000
_cell.angle_alpha   90.00
_cell.angle_beta   90.00
_cell.angle_gamma   90.00
#
_symmetry.space_group_name_H-M   'P 1'
#
loop_
_entity.id
_entity.type
_entity.pdbx_description
1 polymer ?
#
loop_
_entity_poly.entity_id
_entity_poly.type
_entity_poly.pdbx_seq_one_letter_code
_entity_poly.pdbx_strand_id
1 'polypeptide(L)' 'MRNALRSGRFLNSQWCQQKPGGPWAACDAYTVTQAEWIEAAFKSLDIQYYVKFALNKSGKLLLVVSCHTSS' A
#
# COMPACT_ATOMS: atom_id res chain seq x y z
N MET A 1 -4.85 1.49 -9.69
CA MET A 1 -3.76 2.49 -9.55
C MET A 1 -4.22 3.95 -9.67
N ARG A 2 -5.08 4.31 -10.63
CA ARG A 2 -5.59 5.70 -10.76
C ARG A 2 -6.18 6.28 -9.48
N ASN A 3 -6.98 5.51 -8.74
CA ASN A 3 -7.59 6.01 -7.50
C ASN A 3 -6.54 6.20 -6.39
N ALA A 4 -5.58 5.29 -6.25
CA ALA A 4 -4.46 5.45 -5.33
C ALA A 4 -3.62 6.71 -5.60
N LEU A 5 -3.49 7.12 -6.86
CA LEU A 5 -2.81 8.38 -7.21
C LEU A 5 -3.64 9.63 -6.91
N ARG A 6 -4.97 9.50 -6.75
CA ARG A 6 -5.89 10.62 -6.48
C ARG A 6 -6.24 10.77 -5.01
N SER A 7 -6.46 9.65 -4.31
CA SER A 7 -6.87 9.61 -2.91
C SER A 7 -5.80 9.01 -1.99
N GLY A 8 -4.63 8.66 -2.53
CA GLY A 8 -3.50 8.21 -1.73
C GLY A 8 -2.96 9.34 -0.88
N ARG A 9 -2.83 9.10 0.42
CA ARG A 9 -2.23 10.03 1.37
C ARG A 9 -0.83 9.54 1.72
N PHE A 10 0.18 10.35 1.46
CA PHE A 10 1.54 10.09 1.92
C PHE A 10 1.56 9.99 3.45
N LEU A 11 2.21 8.95 3.96
CA LEU A 11 2.44 8.76 5.39
C LEU A 11 3.84 9.23 5.76
N ASN A 12 4.87 8.57 5.20
CA ASN A 12 6.27 8.82 5.48
C ASN A 12 7.18 8.07 4.49
N SER A 13 8.45 8.46 4.48
CA SER A 13 9.53 7.68 3.86
C SER A 13 10.15 6.74 4.90
N GLN A 14 10.43 5.50 4.51
CA GLN A 14 10.95 4.45 5.39
C GLN A 14 11.83 3.45 4.65
N TRP A 15 12.77 2.86 5.38
CA TRP A 15 13.50 1.68 4.91
C TRP A 15 12.63 0.44 5.08
N CYS A 16 12.52 -0.38 4.04
CA CYS A 16 11.77 -1.63 4.07
C CYS A 16 12.64 -2.79 3.62
N GLN A 17 12.48 -3.93 4.28
CA GLN A 17 13.06 -5.19 3.86
C GLN A 17 12.00 -5.96 3.05
N GLN A 18 12.32 -6.38 1.83
CA GLN A 18 11.35 -7.07 0.97
C GLN A 18 10.92 -8.44 1.53
N LYS A 19 11.82 -9.08 2.27
CA LYS A 19 11.62 -10.36 2.97
C LYS A 19 12.58 -10.42 4.16
N PRO A 20 12.33 -11.26 5.18
CA PRO A 20 13.29 -11.49 6.25
C PRO A 20 14.67 -11.86 5.69
N GLY A 21 15.72 -11.16 6.12
CA GLY A 21 17.10 -11.34 5.61
C GLY A 21 17.36 -10.82 4.19
N GLY A 22 16.38 -10.22 3.52
CA GLY A 22 16.51 -9.63 2.18
C GLY A 22 17.15 -8.24 2.16
N PRO A 23 17.33 -7.65 0.96
CA PRO A 23 17.87 -6.31 0.82
C PRO A 23 16.92 -5.25 1.36
N TRP A 24 17.50 -4.17 1.89
CA TRP A 24 16.78 -2.96 2.26
C TRP A 24 16.54 -2.07 1.04
N ALA A 25 15.34 -1.51 0.95
CA ALA A 25 14.96 -0.54 -0.06
C ALA A 25 14.41 0.71 0.63
N ALA A 26 14.79 1.89 0.12
CA ALA A 26 14.14 3.14 0.49
C ALA A 26 12.77 3.19 -0.19
N CYS A 27 11.73 3.41 0.61
CA CYS A 27 10.36 3.39 0.14
C CYS A 27 9.57 4.59 0.67
N ASP A 28 8.56 5.00 -0.09
CA ASP A 28 7.52 5.91 0.39
C ASP A 28 6.24 5.13 0.68
N ALA A 29 5.64 5.42 1.82
CA ALA A 29 4.44 4.78 2.31
C ALA A 29 3.23 5.67 2.13
N TYR A 30 2.11 5.08 1.73
CA TYR A 30 0.85 5.76 1.47
C TYR A 30 -0.31 4.95 2.05
N THR A 31 -1.39 5.65 2.43
CA THR A 31 -2.69 5.04 2.67
C THR A 31 -3.65 5.35 1.54
N VAL A 32 -4.43 4.36 1.13
CA VAL A 32 -5.47 4.53 0.11
C VAL A 32 -6.75 3.96 0.68
N THR A 33 -7.79 4.77 0.77
CA THR A 33 -9.13 4.29 1.17
C THR A 33 -9.98 4.09 -0.09
N GLN A 34 -10.67 2.96 -0.19
CA GLN A 34 -11.63 2.65 -1.25
C GLN A 34 -12.91 2.08 -0.64
N ALA A 35 -14.05 2.57 -1.09
CA ALA A 35 -15.33 1.94 -0.78
C ALA A 35 -15.47 0.66 -1.61
N GLU A 36 -15.59 -0.48 -0.95
CA GLU A 36 -15.73 -1.79 -1.59
C GLU A 36 -16.99 -2.49 -1.10
N TRP A 37 -17.68 -3.20 -2.00
CA TRP A 37 -18.81 -4.04 -1.64
C TRP A 37 -18.31 -5.32 -0.99
N ILE A 38 -18.70 -5.55 0.27
CA ILE A 38 -18.32 -6.75 1.02
C ILE A 38 -19.50 -7.71 1.01
N GLU A 39 -19.40 -8.77 0.21
CA GLU A 39 -20.48 -9.77 0.06
C GLU A 39 -20.91 -10.36 1.40
N ALA A 40 -19.96 -10.71 2.27
CA ALA A 40 -20.22 -11.30 3.58
C ALA A 40 -20.98 -10.36 4.53
N ALA A 41 -20.85 -9.04 4.36
CA ALA A 41 -21.54 -8.04 5.18
C ALA A 41 -22.78 -7.44 4.49
N PHE A 42 -22.99 -7.79 3.21
CA PHE A 42 -24.04 -7.27 2.34
C PHE A 42 -24.15 -5.74 2.33
N LYS A 43 -22.99 -5.07 2.37
CA LYS A 43 -22.89 -3.59 2.35
C LYS A 43 -21.54 -3.13 1.79
N SER A 44 -21.49 -1.87 1.39
CA SER A 44 -20.22 -1.19 1.09
C SER A 44 -19.50 -0.80 2.38
N LEU A 45 -18.20 -1.05 2.43
CA LEU A 45 -17.31 -0.65 3.52
C LEU A 45 -16.09 0.08 2.96
N ASP A 46 -15.61 1.07 3.69
CA ASP A 46 -14.34 1.74 3.39
C ASP A 46 -13.18 0.85 3.84
N ILE A 47 -12.43 0.34 2.86
CA ILE A 47 -11.24 -0.47 3.08
C ILE A 47 -10.00 0.42 2.93
N GLN A 48 -9.15 0.38 3.95
CA GLN A 48 -7.89 1.11 3.96
C GLN A 48 -6.73 0.18 3.59
N TYR A 49 -6.05 0.53 2.49
CA TYR A 49 -4.84 -0.13 2.01
C TYR A 49 -3.60 0.66 2.39
N TYR A 50 -2.55 -0.07 2.74
CA TYR A 50 -1.22 0.48 2.96
C TYR A 50 -0.34 0.10 1.78
N VAL A 51 0.16 1.11 1.08
CA VAL A 51 0.92 0.93 -0.15
C VAL A 51 2.32 1.47 0.05
N LYS A 52 3.34 0.67 -0.28
CA LYS A 52 4.74 1.09 -0.25
C LYS A 52 5.33 1.00 -1.65
N PHE A 53 5.95 2.09 -2.08
CA PHE A 53 6.62 2.20 -3.37
C PHE A 53 8.13 2.31 -3.17
N ALA A 54 8.88 1.49 -3.90
CA ALA A 54 10.34 1.58 -3.97
C ALA A 54 10.79 1.56 -5.44
N LEU A 55 11.91 2.20 -5.73
CA LEU A 55 12.59 2.05 -7.02
C LEU A 55 13.78 1.11 -6.86
N ASN A 56 13.88 0.09 -7.71
CA ASN A 56 15.08 -0.72 -7.78
C ASN A 56 16.17 -0.03 -8.63
N LYS A 57 17.39 -0.55 -8.59
CA LYS A 57 18.54 0.01 -9.33
C LYS A 57 18.35 0.08 -10.85
N SER A 58 17.43 -0.71 -11.41
CA SER A 58 17.09 -0.68 -12.85
C SER A 58 15.95 0.29 -13.17
N GLY A 59 15.52 1.11 -12.20
CA GLY A 59 14.42 2.06 -12.35
C GLY A 59 13.03 1.41 -12.36
N LYS A 60 12.92 0.11 -12.04
CA LYS A 60 11.61 -0.57 -11.98
C LYS A 60 10.96 -0.37 -10.60
N LEU A 61 9.65 -0.16 -10.63
CA LEU A 61 8.82 0.00 -9.44
C LEU A 61 8.66 -1.32 -8.70
N LEU A 62 8.94 -1.31 -7.40
CA LEU A 62 8.59 -2.34 -6.44
C LEU A 62 7.35 -1.86 -5.68
N LEU A 63 6.30 -2.67 -5.71
CA LEU A 63 5.03 -2.39 -5.08
C LEU A 63 4.75 -3.43 -4.02
N VAL A 64 4.59 -2.98 -2.77
CA VAL A 64 4.06 -3.81 -1.68
C VAL A 64 2.74 -3.21 -1.24
N VAL A 65 1.70 -4.02 -1.23
CA VAL A 65 0.37 -3.66 -0.74
C VAL A 65 0.05 -4.57 0.44
N SER A 66 -0.30 -3.97 1.58
CA SER A 66 -0.90 -4.69 2.69
C SER A 66 -2.29 -4.14 2.97
N CYS A 67 -3.19 -5.04 3.37
CA CYS A 67 -4.49 -4.70 3.89
C CYS A 67 -4.50 -5.13 5.36
N HIS A 68 -4.85 -4.20 6.24
CA HIS A 68 -5.09 -4.51 7.65
C HIS A 68 -6.60 -4.38 7.84
N THR A 69 -7.28 -5.49 8.10
CA THR A 69 -8.64 -5.44 8.60
C THR A 69 -8.61 -4.67 9.91
N SER A 70 -9.32 -3.54 9.99
CA SER A 70 -9.55 -2.86 11.26
C SER A 70 -10.10 -3.88 12.26
N SER A 71 -9.44 -4.01 13.41
CA SER A 71 -9.95 -4.78 14.55
C SER A 71 -11.26 -4.23 15.06
#